data_AF-A0A7V5RN69-F1
#
_entry.id   AF-A0A7V5RN69-F1
#
_cell.length_a   1.000
_cell.length_b   1.000
_cell.length_c   1.000
_cell.angle_alpha   90.00
_cell.angle_beta   90.00
_cell.angle_gamma   90.00
#
_symmetry.space_group_name_H-M   'P 1'
#
loop_
_entity.id
_entity.type
_entity.pdbx_description
1 polymer ?
#
loop_
_entity_poly.entity_id
_entity_poly.type
_entity_poly.pdbx_seq_one_letter_code
_entity_poly.pdbx_strand_id
1 'polypeptide(L)' 'MSNKIQDNPLPTVEDYQKLIEDLRVRLNVLNASVFLLEERMPPRDMEMENYLNKINSELEIIRKMIITTPKVVFQKN' A
#
# COMPACT_ATOMS: atom_id res chain seq x y z
N MET A 1 -7.57 35.89 19.58
CA MET A 1 -7.03 34.54 19.44
C MET A 1 -7.22 34.13 18.00
N SER A 2 -6.16 34.11 17.19
CA SER A 2 -6.25 33.79 15.75
C SER A 2 -6.36 32.28 15.57
N ASN A 3 -7.49 31.84 15.01
CA ASN A 3 -7.65 30.48 14.49
C ASN A 3 -6.66 30.27 13.34
N LYS A 4 -5.57 29.55 13.59
CA LYS A 4 -4.74 28.98 12.54
C LYS A 4 -5.54 27.83 11.93
N ILE A 5 -6.25 28.11 10.84
CA ILE A 5 -6.69 27.07 9.92
C ILE A 5 -5.39 26.43 9.43
N GLN A 6 -5.15 25.19 9.84
CA GLN A 6 -4.05 24.40 9.31
C GLN A 6 -4.36 24.17 7.83
N ASP A 7 -3.70 24.95 6.97
CA ASP A 7 -3.63 24.68 5.54
C ASP A 7 -2.89 23.35 5.36
N ASN A 8 -3.62 22.24 5.39
CA ASN A 8 -3.12 20.99 4.85
C ASN A 8 -3.15 21.16 3.33
N PRO A 9 -2.01 21.30 2.64
CA PRO A 9 -2.00 21.49 1.20
C PRO A 9 -2.69 20.30 0.54
N LEU A 10 -3.53 20.58 -0.46
CA LEU A 10 -4.16 19.54 -1.26
C LEU A 10 -3.05 18.69 -1.91
N PRO A 11 -3.24 17.36 -1.99
CA PRO A 11 -2.26 16.47 -2.63
C PRO A 11 -2.02 16.90 -4.08
N THR A 12 -0.76 16.95 -4.47
CA THR A 12 -0.34 17.31 -5.83
C THR A 12 -0.41 16.11 -6.77
N VAL A 13 -0.30 16.37 -8.08
CA VAL A 13 -0.16 15.30 -9.08
C VAL A 13 1.08 14.45 -8.81
N GLU A 14 2.18 15.07 -8.37
CA GLU A 14 3.44 14.38 -8.04
C GLU A 14 3.27 13.44 -6.84
N ASP A 15 2.50 13.84 -5.82
CA ASP A 15 2.18 12.98 -4.68
C ASP A 15 1.43 11.72 -5.11
N TYR A 16 0.48 11.86 -6.04
CA TYR A 16 -0.24 10.71 -6.61
C TYR A 16 0.65 9.84 -7.50
N GLN A 17 1.53 10.44 -8.30
CA GLN A 17 2.49 9.68 -9.12
C GLN A 17 3.42 8.85 -8.25
N LYS A 18 3.95 9.43 -7.17
CA LYS A 18 4.79 8.73 -6.20
C LYS A 18 4.03 7.60 -5.52
N LEU A 19 2.80 7.85 -5.08
CA LEU A 19 1.94 6.82 -4.49
C LEU A 19 1.71 5.65 -5.45
N ILE A 20 1.40 5.93 -6.72
CA ILE A 20 1.19 4.90 -7.74
C ILE A 20 2.45 4.05 -7.93
N GLU A 21 3.62 4.68 -7.97
CA GLU A 21 4.88 3.98 -8.14
C GLU A 21 5.22 3.11 -6.92
N ASP A 22 5.05 3.66 -5.70
CA ASP A 22 5.22 2.90 -4.46
C ASP A 22 4.26 1.70 -4.41
N LEU A 23 3.00 1.88 -4.83
CA LEU A 23 2.02 0.79 -4.91
C LEU A 23 2.43 -0.29 -5.92
N ARG A 24 2.95 0.09 -7.09
CA ARG A 24 3.44 -0.87 -8.10
C ARG A 24 4.57 -1.73 -7.56
N VAL A 25 5.55 -1.12 -6.89
CA VAL A 25 6.67 -1.86 -6.28
C VAL A 25 6.14 -2.88 -5.26
N ARG A 26 5.25 -2.45 -4.36
CA ARG A 26 4.63 -3.31 -3.34
C ARG A 26 3.86 -4.47 -3.96
N LEU A 27 3.05 -4.20 -5.00
CA LEU A 27 2.29 -5.23 -5.72
C LEU A 27 3.19 -6.24 -6.43
N ASN A 28 4.33 -5.80 -6.97
CA ASN A 28 5.31 -6.71 -7.57
C ASN A 28 5.91 -7.65 -6.53
N VAL A 29 6.24 -7.14 -5.32
CA VAL A 29 6.74 -7.97 -4.21
C VAL A 29 5.66 -8.96 -3.75
N LEU A 30 4.41 -8.51 -3.66
CA LEU A 30 3.27 -9.36 -3.32
C LEU A 30 3.11 -10.49 -4.35
N ASN A 31 3.09 -10.16 -5.64
CA ASN A 31 2.95 -11.14 -6.73
C ASN A 31 4.08 -12.18 -6.70
N ALA A 32 5.33 -11.74 -6.51
CA ALA A 32 6.46 -12.66 -6.39
C ALA A 32 6.34 -13.57 -5.15
N SER A 33 5.88 -13.02 -4.02
CA SER A 33 5.69 -13.78 -2.79
C SER A 33 4.58 -14.83 -2.91
N VAL A 34 3.48 -14.49 -3.60
CA VAL A 34 2.38 -15.42 -3.90
C VAL A 34 2.85 -16.51 -4.87
N PHE A 35 3.55 -16.13 -5.94
CA PHE A 35 4.09 -17.09 -6.91
C PHE A 35 5.02 -18.11 -6.24
N LEU A 36 5.94 -17.67 -5.38
CA LEU A 36 6.84 -18.56 -4.64
C LEU A 36 6.09 -19.47 -3.65
N LEU A 37 4.99 -18.98 -3.08
CA LEU A 37 4.12 -19.78 -2.21
C LEU A 37 3.39 -20.88 -3.01
N GLU A 38 2.91 -20.55 -4.21
CA GLU A 38 2.22 -21.49 -5.11
C GLU A 38 3.19 -22.54 -5.68
N GLU A 39 4.39 -22.16 -6.10
CA GLU A 39 5.40 -23.09 -6.65
C GLU A 39 5.99 -24.05 -5.60
N ARG A 40 6.11 -23.64 -4.32
CA ARG A 40 6.82 -24.41 -3.29
C ARG A 40 5.97 -25.38 -2.48
N MET A 41 4.74 -25.72 -2.87
CA MET A 41 3.92 -26.65 -2.08
C MET A 41 4.50 -28.09 -2.10
N PRO A 42 5.13 -28.52 -1.00
CA PRO A 42 4.46 -29.43 -0.08
C PRO A 42 4.34 -28.85 1.34
N PRO A 43 3.37 -29.35 2.14
CA PRO A 43 2.85 -28.63 3.29
C PRO A 43 3.75 -28.81 4.53
N ARG A 44 3.88 -27.71 5.29
CA ARG A 44 4.43 -27.61 6.66
C ARG A 44 5.93 -27.32 6.80
N ASP A 45 6.41 -26.29 6.10
CA ASP A 45 7.70 -25.70 6.43
C ASP A 45 7.59 -24.24 6.84
N MET A 46 8.48 -23.85 7.77
CA MET A 46 8.66 -22.50 8.30
C MET A 46 8.82 -21.44 7.19
N GLU A 47 9.29 -21.84 6.00
CA GLU A 47 9.35 -20.98 4.82
C GLU A 47 7.97 -20.54 4.31
N MET A 48 6.97 -21.43 4.34
CA MET A 48 5.59 -21.11 3.95
C MET A 48 5.00 -20.03 4.84
N GLU A 49 5.22 -20.17 6.16
CA GLU A 49 4.80 -19.17 7.14
C GLU A 49 5.50 -17.83 6.91
N ASN A 50 6.79 -17.85 6.56
CA ASN A 50 7.52 -16.63 6.19
C ASN A 50 6.94 -15.94 4.94
N TYR A 51 6.57 -16.69 3.90
CA TYR A 51 5.94 -16.12 2.71
C TYR A 51 4.55 -15.57 3.02
N LEU A 52 3.72 -16.29 3.79
CA LEU A 52 2.41 -15.81 4.24
C LEU A 52 2.54 -14.53 5.09
N ASN A 53 3.51 -14.47 6.00
CA ASN A 53 3.77 -13.28 6.80
C ASN A 53 4.21 -12.09 5.95
N LYS A 54 5.07 -12.32 4.94
CA LYS A 54 5.45 -11.28 3.97
C LYS A 54 4.24 -10.78 3.16
N ILE A 55 3.43 -11.69 2.63
CA ILE A 55 2.19 -11.37 1.90
C ILE A 55 1.27 -10.50 2.77
N ASN A 56 1.00 -10.92 4.01
CA ASN A 56 0.15 -10.18 4.93
C ASN A 56 0.72 -8.79 5.26
N SER A 57 2.04 -8.70 5.45
CA SER A 57 2.71 -7.42 5.73
C SER A 57 2.58 -6.45 4.55
N GLU A 58 2.83 -6.92 3.32
CA GLU A 58 2.70 -6.07 2.13
C GLU A 58 1.25 -5.63 1.90
N LEU A 59 0.27 -6.51 2.10
CA LEU A 59 -1.16 -6.16 2.02
C LEU A 59 -1.55 -5.09 3.05
N GLU A 60 -1.03 -5.18 4.27
CA GLU A 60 -1.29 -4.19 5.32
C GLU A 60 -0.63 -2.84 5.00
N ILE A 61 0.56 -2.83 4.42
CA ILE A 61 1.22 -1.60 3.98
C ILE A 61 0.43 -0.95 2.84
N ILE A 62 0.03 -1.72 1.83
CA ILE A 62 -0.81 -1.24 0.71
C ILE A 62 -2.12 -0.65 1.25
N ARG A 63 -2.78 -1.35 2.18
CA ARG A 63 -4.02 -0.87 2.82
C ARG A 63 -3.78 0.47 3.52
N LYS A 64 -2.72 0.60 4.30
CA LYS A 64 -2.36 1.85 4.98
C LYS A 64 -2.12 2.97 3.98
N MET A 65 -1.32 2.73 2.93
CA MET A 65 -1.04 3.72 1.88
C MET A 65 -2.33 4.26 1.27
N ILE A 66 -3.27 3.38 0.91
CA ILE A 66 -4.57 3.77 0.33
C ILE A 66 -5.42 4.58 1.33
N ILE A 67 -5.47 4.17 2.61
CA ILE A 67 -6.25 4.87 3.65
C ILE A 67 -5.66 6.25 3.96
N THR A 68 -4.33 6.36 4.02
CA THR A 68 -3.62 7.61 4.33
C THR A 68 -3.55 8.56 3.14
N THR A 69 -3.88 8.08 1.94
CA THR A 69 -3.91 8.92 0.74
C THR A 69 -4.99 10.01 0.90
N PRO A 70 -4.62 11.30 0.79
CA PRO A 70 -5.61 12.36 0.94
C PRO A 70 -6.66 12.26 -0.17
N LYS A 71 -7.93 12.31 0.23
CA LYS A 71 -9.07 12.24 -0.70
C LYS A 71 -9.39 13.64 -1.19
N VAL A 72 -9.28 13.88 -2.49
CA VAL A 72 -9.85 15.09 -3.10
C VAL A 72 -11.36 14.90 -3.18
N VAL A 73 -12.09 15.64 -2.34
CA VAL A 73 -13.55 15.74 -2.44
C VAL A 73 -13.84 16.86 -3.42
N PHE A 74 -14.19 16.52 -4.66
CA PHE A 74 -14.71 17.51 -5.61
C PHE A 74 -16.09 17.96 -5.11
N GLN A 75 -16.20 19.23 -4.69
CA GLN A 75 -17.50 19.83 -4.45
C GLN A 75 -18.22 19.93 -5.81
N LYS A 76 -19.34 19.21 -5.95
CA LYS A 76 -20.25 19.42 -7.09
C LYS A 76 -20.90 20.79 -6.91
N ASN A 77 -20.65 21.69 -7.86
CA ASN A 77 -21.43 22.92 -8.05
C ASN A 77 -22.88 22.59 -8.41
#